data_AF-A0A0K8QHN4-F1
#
_entry.id   AF-A0A0K8QHN4-F1
#
_cell.length_a   1.000
_cell.length_b   1.000
_cell.length_c   1.000
_cell.angle_alpha   90.00
_cell.angle_beta   90.00
_cell.angle_gamma   90.00
#
_symmetry.space_group_name_H-M   'P 1'
#
loop_
_entity.id
_entity.type
_entity.pdbx_description
1 polymer ?
#
loop_
_entity_poly.entity_id
_entity_poly.type
_entity_poly.pdbx_seq_one_letter_code
_entity_poly.pdbx_strand_id
1 'polypeptide(L)'
;MPVTEDPADLKVRVNVDLALWIPEASTKKDAARRFLSFLMRPEINDKYNADNNGFGVRNDAPPASSPALAGMQKYYDDGAFYLGASQLIPASIPVSNYAQSIALGAAPEALLQTLDADWARLALRNV
;
A
#
# COMPACT_ATOMS: atom_id res chain seq x y z
N MET A 1 8.08 -8.12 14.36
CA MET A 1 6.94 -7.59 13.55
C MET A 1 6.10 -8.79 13.13
N PRO A 2 4.78 -8.69 12.87
CA PRO A 2 4.00 -9.82 12.40
C PRO A 2 4.37 -10.10 10.95
N VAL A 3 5.50 -10.77 10.79
CA VAL A 3 5.92 -11.44 9.57
C VAL A 3 6.10 -12.90 9.94
N THR A 4 5.85 -13.78 8.98
CA THR A 4 6.04 -15.21 9.14
C THR A 4 7.52 -15.54 9.39
N GLU A 5 7.76 -16.54 10.24
CA GLU A 5 9.09 -17.15 10.42
C GLU A 5 9.36 -18.27 9.40
N ASP A 6 8.37 -18.58 8.55
CA ASP A 6 8.50 -19.58 7.49
C ASP A 6 9.14 -18.98 6.23
N PRO A 7 10.35 -19.38 5.83
CA PRO A 7 10.98 -18.88 4.61
C PRO A 7 10.21 -19.24 3.33
N ALA A 8 9.35 -20.27 3.36
CA ALA A 8 8.51 -20.64 2.22
C ALA A 8 7.28 -19.70 2.04
N ASP A 9 6.95 -18.87 3.03
CA ASP A 9 5.87 -17.89 2.97
C ASP A 9 6.39 -16.46 2.69
N LEU A 10 7.52 -16.37 1.98
CA LEU A 10 8.10 -15.08 1.59
C LEU A 10 7.18 -14.33 0.62
N LYS A 11 6.81 -13.11 1.03
CA LYS A 11 5.98 -12.19 0.25
C LYS A 11 6.63 -10.80 0.21
N VAL A 12 6.41 -10.08 -0.87
CA VAL A 12 6.86 -8.67 -0.98
C VAL A 12 5.80 -7.73 -0.44
N ARG A 13 6.22 -6.66 0.23
CA ARG A 13 5.30 -5.60 0.65
C ARG A 13 4.98 -4.71 -0.54
N VAL A 14 3.70 -4.59 -0.90
CA VAL A 14 3.21 -3.75 -1.99
C VAL A 14 2.09 -2.85 -1.46
N ASN A 15 2.08 -1.58 -1.84
CA ASN A 15 0.95 -0.68 -1.59
C ASN A 15 0.41 -0.13 -2.91
N VAL A 16 -0.82 0.39 -2.88
CA VAL A 16 -1.36 1.19 -3.98
C VAL A 16 -0.84 2.63 -3.83
N ASP A 17 0.09 3.02 -4.69
CA ASP A 17 0.70 4.35 -4.66
C ASP A 17 -0.19 5.40 -5.37
N LEU A 18 -0.65 5.09 -6.59
CA LEU A 18 -1.59 5.91 -7.34
C LEU A 18 -2.87 5.12 -7.62
N ALA A 19 -3.99 5.63 -7.10
CA ALA A 19 -5.33 5.13 -7.39
C ALA A 19 -6.11 6.14 -8.23
N LEU A 20 -6.89 5.63 -9.19
CA LEU A 20 -7.79 6.44 -10.02
C LEU A 20 -9.24 6.14 -9.65
N TRP A 21 -9.99 7.17 -9.26
CA TRP A 21 -11.38 7.05 -8.84
C TRP A 21 -12.22 8.22 -9.35
N ILE A 22 -13.50 7.93 -9.63
CA ILE A 22 -14.49 8.93 -10.03
C ILE A 22 -15.47 9.11 -8.87
N PRO A 23 -15.62 10.32 -8.31
CA PRO A 23 -16.57 10.58 -7.26
C PRO A 23 -18.00 10.23 -7.68
N GLU A 24 -18.74 9.55 -6.81
CA GLU A 24 -20.13 9.14 -7.09
C GLU A 24 -21.04 10.36 -7.36
N ALA A 25 -20.83 11.47 -6.64
CA ALA A 25 -21.60 12.69 -6.82
C ALA A 25 -21.24 13.49 -8.09
N SER A 26 -20.24 13.06 -8.88
CA SER A 26 -19.80 13.80 -10.06
C SER A 26 -20.89 13.91 -11.12
N THR A 27 -21.12 15.12 -11.63
CA THR A 27 -22.02 15.40 -12.76
C THR A 27 -21.34 15.19 -14.12
N LYS A 28 -20.04 14.82 -14.13
CA LYS A 28 -19.21 14.68 -15.34
C LYS A 28 -18.61 13.27 -15.49
N LYS A 29 -19.33 12.24 -15.03
CA LYS A 29 -18.86 10.83 -15.03
C LYS A 29 -18.34 10.36 -16.39
N ASP A 30 -19.02 10.69 -17.49
CA ASP A 30 -18.58 10.23 -18.82
C ASP A 30 -17.27 10.87 -19.26
N ALA A 31 -17.09 12.16 -18.99
CA ALA A 31 -15.81 12.83 -19.25
C ALA A 31 -14.70 12.26 -18.37
N ALA A 32 -14.98 12.02 -17.10
CA ALA A 32 -14.03 11.42 -16.16
C ALA A 32 -13.63 9.99 -16.59
N ARG A 33 -14.59 9.15 -17.03
CA ARG A 33 -14.30 7.81 -17.57
C ARG A 33 -13.40 7.88 -18.79
N ARG A 34 -13.68 8.78 -19.74
CA ARG A 34 -12.80 8.98 -20.92
C ARG A 34 -11.38 9.35 -20.52
N PHE A 35 -11.23 10.20 -19.50
CA PHE A 35 -9.91 10.59 -19.01
C PHE A 35 -9.18 9.44 -18.31
N LEU A 36 -9.86 8.71 -17.42
CA LEU A 36 -9.27 7.53 -16.78
C LEU A 36 -8.88 6.46 -17.80
N SER A 37 -9.73 6.19 -18.80
CA SER A 37 -9.38 5.29 -19.90
C SER A 37 -8.18 5.77 -20.71
N PHE A 38 -7.99 7.08 -20.87
CA PHE A 38 -6.78 7.64 -21.48
C PHE A 38 -5.53 7.37 -20.63
N LEU A 39 -5.60 7.57 -19.31
CA LEU A 39 -4.48 7.29 -18.40
C LEU A 39 -4.11 5.80 -18.34
N MET A 40 -5.09 4.91 -18.56
CA MET A 40 -4.89 3.46 -18.55
C MET A 40 -4.38 2.90 -19.89
N ARG A 41 -4.17 3.73 -20.92
CA ARG A 41 -3.57 3.26 -22.17
C ARG A 41 -2.13 2.80 -21.94
N PRO A 42 -1.65 1.76 -22.65
CA PRO A 42 -0.33 1.19 -22.42
C PRO A 42 0.80 2.23 -22.44
N GLU A 43 0.84 3.06 -23.47
CA GLU A 43 1.88 4.06 -23.67
C GLU A 43 1.92 5.13 -22.55
N ILE A 44 0.80 5.36 -21.86
CA ILE A 44 0.70 6.32 -20.76
C ILE A 44 1.03 5.64 -19.43
N ASN A 45 0.40 4.50 -19.15
CA ASN A 45 0.57 3.79 -17.89
C ASN A 45 1.99 3.21 -17.74
N ASP A 46 2.53 2.60 -18.80
CA ASP A 46 3.84 1.96 -18.78
C ASP A 46 4.95 3.02 -18.64
N LYS A 47 4.79 4.17 -19.32
CA LYS A 47 5.68 5.32 -19.13
C LYS A 47 5.64 5.83 -17.69
N TYR A 48 4.45 6.01 -17.12
CA TYR A 48 4.32 6.46 -15.73
C TYR A 48 5.02 5.50 -14.77
N ASN A 49 4.81 4.19 -14.89
CA ASN A 49 5.44 3.21 -14.02
C ASN A 49 6.97 3.15 -14.21
N ALA A 50 7.45 3.24 -15.45
CA ALA A 50 8.89 3.29 -15.72
C ALA A 50 9.55 4.54 -15.10
N ASP A 51 8.91 5.71 -15.21
CA ASP A 51 9.43 6.97 -14.68
C ASP A 51 9.40 7.01 -13.14
N ASN A 52 8.49 6.27 -12.49
CA ASN A 52 8.26 6.31 -11.04
C ASN A 52 8.70 5.04 -10.30
N ASN A 53 9.44 4.13 -10.94
CA ASN A 53 9.78 2.81 -10.38
C ASN A 53 8.53 2.09 -9.82
N GLY A 54 7.47 2.04 -10.62
CA GLY A 54 6.22 1.35 -10.29
C GLY A 54 6.13 -0.03 -10.94
N PHE A 55 5.31 -0.89 -10.35
CA PHE A 55 4.83 -2.09 -11.03
C PHE A 55 3.61 -1.76 -11.90
N GLY A 56 3.52 -2.41 -13.06
CA GLY A 56 2.33 -2.35 -13.90
C GLY A 56 1.11 -3.00 -13.24
N VAL A 57 -0.07 -2.44 -13.47
CA VAL A 57 -1.35 -2.98 -12.94
C VAL A 57 -2.21 -3.64 -14.00
N ARG A 58 -1.82 -3.53 -15.27
CA ARG A 58 -2.45 -4.23 -16.39
C ARG A 58 -1.85 -5.63 -16.50
N ASN A 59 -2.67 -6.61 -16.89
CA ASN A 59 -2.23 -8.00 -17.12
C ASN A 59 -1.12 -8.12 -18.18
N ASP A 60 -1.06 -7.18 -19.11
CA ASP A 60 -0.09 -7.11 -20.20
C ASP A 60 0.94 -5.98 -20.01
N ALA A 61 1.08 -5.45 -18.79
CA ALA A 61 2.13 -4.50 -18.49
C ALA A 61 3.52 -5.18 -18.58
N PRO A 62 4.55 -4.47 -19.08
CA PRO A 62 5.90 -4.99 -19.07
C PRO A 62 6.42 -5.13 -17.63
N PRO A 63 7.44 -5.99 -17.40
CA PRO A 63 8.16 -6.04 -16.13
C PRO A 63 8.70 -4.66 -15.73
N ALA A 64 8.84 -4.43 -14.43
CA ALA A 64 9.45 -3.21 -13.90
C ALA A 64 10.86 -3.03 -14.48
N SER A 65 11.13 -1.84 -15.02
CA SER A 65 12.42 -1.50 -15.64
C SER A 65 13.53 -1.22 -14.62
N SER A 66 13.17 -0.92 -13.37
CA SER A 66 14.09 -0.55 -12.31
C SER A 66 14.87 -1.77 -11.80
N PRO A 67 16.22 -1.73 -11.80
CA PRO A 67 17.03 -2.80 -11.19
C PRO A 67 16.70 -3.05 -9.72
N ALA A 68 16.23 -2.02 -9.00
CA ALA A 68 15.84 -2.14 -7.60
C ALA A 68 14.58 -3.01 -7.38
N LEU A 69 13.75 -3.17 -8.42
CA LEU A 69 12.52 -3.95 -8.36
C LEU A 69 12.65 -5.34 -9.01
N ALA A 70 13.72 -5.60 -9.75
CA ALA A 70 13.90 -6.84 -10.51
C ALA A 70 13.76 -8.10 -9.64
N GLY A 71 14.28 -8.08 -8.41
CA GLY A 71 14.17 -9.21 -7.47
C GLY A 71 12.77 -9.44 -6.91
N MET A 72 11.86 -8.46 -7.03
CA MET A 72 10.50 -8.53 -6.52
C MET A 72 9.49 -8.90 -7.61
N GLN A 73 9.86 -8.82 -8.89
CA GLN A 73 8.96 -9.03 -10.03
C GLN A 73 8.23 -10.37 -9.95
N LYS A 74 8.95 -11.47 -9.70
CA LYS A 74 8.34 -12.81 -9.57
C LYS A 74 7.24 -12.84 -8.50
N TYR A 75 7.48 -12.24 -7.34
CA TYR A 75 6.51 -12.23 -6.25
C TYR A 75 5.29 -11.36 -6.58
N TYR A 76 5.50 -10.27 -7.31
CA TYR A 76 4.41 -9.43 -7.79
C TYR A 76 3.52 -10.19 -8.79
N ASP A 77 4.14 -10.85 -9.78
CA ASP A 77 3.44 -11.61 -10.81
C ASP A 77 2.67 -12.81 -10.24
N ASP A 78 3.23 -13.48 -9.23
CA ASP A 78 2.61 -14.63 -8.56
C ASP A 78 1.50 -14.21 -7.57
N GLY A 79 1.28 -12.91 -7.35
CA GLY A 79 0.38 -12.43 -6.28
C GLY A 79 0.91 -12.68 -4.86
N ALA A 80 2.20 -13.01 -4.71
CA ALA A 80 2.88 -13.24 -3.45
C ALA A 80 3.28 -11.90 -2.79
N PHE A 81 2.29 -11.06 -2.52
CA PHE A 81 2.49 -9.77 -1.87
C PHE A 81 1.44 -9.48 -0.80
N TYR A 82 1.72 -8.49 0.04
CA TYR A 82 0.82 -8.02 1.09
C TYR A 82 0.84 -6.51 1.23
N LEU A 83 -0.28 -5.95 1.70
CA LEU A 83 -0.39 -4.54 2.05
C LEU A 83 0.35 -4.26 3.35
N GLY A 84 1.12 -3.17 3.43
CA GLY A 84 1.79 -2.79 4.68
C GLY A 84 0.81 -2.61 5.83
N ALA A 85 1.07 -3.23 6.98
CA ALA A 85 0.17 -3.22 8.14
C ALA A 85 -0.23 -1.81 8.62
N SER A 86 0.65 -0.81 8.43
CA SER A 86 0.33 0.59 8.78
C SER A 86 -0.84 1.18 7.98
N GLN A 87 -1.12 0.65 6.78
CA GLN A 87 -2.28 1.09 5.98
C GLN A 87 -3.61 0.63 6.55
N LEU A 88 -3.59 -0.36 7.44
CA LEU A 88 -4.77 -0.91 8.12
C LEU A 88 -5.04 -0.21 9.46
N ILE A 89 -4.16 0.71 9.88
CA ILE A 89 -4.30 1.44 11.13
C ILE A 89 -4.99 2.79 10.85
N PRO A 90 -6.13 3.07 11.51
CA PRO A 90 -6.83 4.34 11.35
C PRO A 90 -5.94 5.54 11.70
N ALA A 91 -6.06 6.61 10.92
CA ALA A 91 -5.24 7.82 11.08
C ALA A 91 -5.40 8.51 12.46
N SER A 92 -6.45 8.19 13.22
CA SER A 92 -6.64 8.64 14.60
C SER A 92 -5.68 8.00 15.60
N ILE A 93 -5.05 6.88 15.23
CA ILE A 93 -4.05 6.17 16.04
C ILE A 93 -2.65 6.58 15.55
N PRO A 94 -1.82 7.25 16.35
CA PRO A 94 -0.55 7.82 15.89
C PRO A 94 0.59 6.78 15.88
N VAL A 95 0.40 5.67 15.16
CA VAL A 95 1.33 4.52 15.14
C VAL A 95 2.75 4.90 14.71
N SER A 96 2.89 5.88 13.81
CA SER A 96 4.21 6.37 13.38
C SER A 96 4.99 7.01 14.52
N ASN A 97 4.33 7.73 15.42
CA ASN A 97 4.96 8.32 16.60
C ASN A 97 5.41 7.22 17.57
N TYR A 98 4.58 6.19 17.77
CA TYR A 98 4.95 5.04 18.61
C TYR A 98 6.17 4.33 18.04
N ALA A 99 6.15 4.01 16.74
CA ALA A 99 7.29 3.39 16.06
C ALA A 99 8.57 4.23 16.15
N GLN A 100 8.46 5.56 15.98
CA GLN A 100 9.60 6.47 16.13
C GLN A 100 10.13 6.47 17.57
N SER A 101 9.25 6.52 18.58
CA SER A 101 9.67 6.49 19.99
C SER A 101 10.37 5.17 20.34
N ILE A 102 9.86 4.02 19.86
CA ILE A 102 10.54 2.72 20.01
C ILE A 102 11.93 2.76 19.39
N ALA A 103 12.04 3.25 18.16
CA ALA A 103 13.33 3.38 17.47
C ALA A 103 14.31 4.33 18.18
N LEU A 104 13.80 5.30 18.95
CA LEU A 104 14.59 6.22 19.77
C LEU A 104 14.85 5.72 21.21
N GLY A 105 14.48 4.48 21.52
CA GLY A 105 14.83 3.82 22.78
C GLY A 105 13.72 3.80 23.84
N ALA A 106 12.49 4.21 23.52
CA ALA A 106 11.36 3.98 24.41
C ALA A 106 11.06 2.48 24.55
N ALA A 107 10.56 2.06 25.73
CA ALA A 107 10.19 0.68 26.00
C ALA A 107 9.08 0.21 25.03
N PRO A 108 9.32 -0.80 24.18
CA PRO A 108 8.33 -1.28 23.21
C PRO A 108 7.03 -1.73 23.87
N GLU A 109 7.10 -2.40 25.01
CA GLU A 109 5.94 -2.98 25.69
C GLU A 109 4.93 -1.90 26.09
N ALA A 110 5.41 -0.77 26.60
CA ALA A 110 4.53 0.34 27.01
C ALA A 110 3.83 1.00 25.81
N LEU A 111 4.55 1.14 24.70
CA LEU A 111 3.98 1.73 23.48
C LEU A 111 3.02 0.76 22.77
N LEU A 112 3.29 -0.54 22.80
CA LEU A 112 2.37 -1.56 22.30
C LEU A 112 1.09 -1.64 23.15
N GLN A 113 1.19 -1.55 24.48
CA GLN A 113 0.00 -1.45 25.35
C GLN A 113 -0.84 -0.20 25.05
N THR A 114 -0.18 0.92 24.72
CA THR A 114 -0.87 2.14 24.31
C THR A 114 -1.62 1.94 22.99
N LEU A 115 -0.97 1.29 22.01
CA LEU A 115 -1.61 0.92 20.74
C LEU A 115 -2.84 0.03 20.95
N ASP A 116 -2.77 -0.95 21.84
CA ASP A 116 -3.92 -1.81 22.18
C ASP A 116 -5.08 -1.00 22.79
N ALA A 117 -4.77 -0.08 23.71
CA ALA A 117 -5.77 0.79 24.32
C ALA A 117 -6.42 1.75 23.29
N ASP A 118 -5.66 2.24 22.31
CA ASP A 118 -6.18 3.08 21.22
C ASP A 118 -7.17 2.32 20.33
N TRP A 119 -6.83 1.08 19.97
CA TRP A 119 -7.73 0.20 19.24
C TRP A 119 -9.01 -0.07 20.03
N ALA A 120 -8.90 -0.38 21.32
CA ALA A 120 -10.07 -0.62 22.17
C ALA A 120 -10.98 0.61 22.24
N ARG A 121 -10.41 1.81 22.42
CA ARG A 121 -11.16 3.08 22.43
C ARG A 121 -11.86 3.34 21.10
N LEU A 122 -11.21 3.07 19.98
CA LEU A 122 -11.81 3.22 18.66
C LEU A 122 -12.97 2.25 18.47
N ALA A 123 -12.79 0.98 18.83
CA ALA A 123 -13.83 -0.04 18.71
C ALA A 123 -15.09 0.35 19.50
N LEU A 124 -14.93 0.83 20.74
CA LEU A 124 -16.03 1.24 21.61
C LEU A 124 -16.78 2.49 21.13
N ARG A 125 -16.15 3.37 20.34
CA ARG A 125 -16.79 4.57 19.79
C ARG A 125 -17.74 4.27 18.62
N ASN A 126 -17.53 3.13 17.96
CA ASN A 126 -18.26 2.74 16.74
C ASN A 126 -19.37 1.71 17.03
N VAL A 127 -19.78 1.55 18.30
CA VAL A 127 -20.92 0.72 18.73
C VAL A 127 -22.12 1.60 19.06
#